data_AF-A0A7J2ZM28-F1
#
_entry.id   AF-A0A7J2ZM28-F1
#
_cell.length_a   1.000
_cell.length_b   1.000
_cell.length_c   1.000
_cell.angle_alpha   90.00
_cell.angle_beta   90.00
_cell.angle_gamma   90.00
#
_symmetry.space_group_name_H-M   'P 1'
#
loop_
_entity.id
_entity.type
_entity.pdbx_description
1 polymer ?
#
loop_
_entity_poly.entity_id
_entity_poly.type
_entity_poly.pdbx_seq_one_letter_code
_entity_poly.pdbx_strand_id
1 'polypeptide(L)'
;MPEKPEIVISQLVNRINENSRRIKLIEQKIDKIEESVSRLDKSVFDQINNIKIDLERINSKIVMINEKLSEIDSQIADINKNLAKAATKIEVKQLESFIDLINPITSKFVTKEEMENFLERKLKKA
;
A
#
# COMPACT_ATOMS: atom_id res chain seq x y z
N MET A 1 11.43 33.82 79.80
CA MET A 1 10.67 32.86 80.63
C MET A 1 10.37 31.66 79.76
N PRO A 2 10.60 30.41 80.21
CA PRO A 2 10.15 29.24 79.46
C PRO A 2 8.63 29.32 79.30
N GLU A 3 8.11 29.08 78.10
CA GLU A 3 6.66 29.00 77.87
C GLU A 3 6.05 27.99 78.84
N LYS A 4 4.89 28.33 79.43
CA LYS A 4 4.19 27.40 80.32
C LYS A 4 3.92 26.09 79.55
N PRO A 5 4.17 24.91 80.14
CA PRO A 5 3.99 23.61 79.47
C PRO A 5 2.62 23.44 78.79
N GLU A 6 1.57 24.03 79.37
CA GLU A 6 0.21 24.04 78.82
C GLU A 6 0.09 24.70 77.44
N ILE A 7 0.85 25.78 77.20
CA ILE A 7 0.85 26.52 75.92
C ILE A 7 1.50 25.66 74.84
N VAL A 8 2.63 25.02 75.18
CA VAL A 8 3.35 24.12 74.28
C VAL A 8 2.48 22.91 73.91
N ILE A 9 1.78 22.32 74.89
CA ILE A 9 0.86 21.21 74.66
C ILE A 9 -0.30 21.63 73.74
N SER A 10 -0.91 22.80 73.98
CA SER A 10 -1.99 23.33 73.15
C SER A 10 -1.55 23.56 71.70
N GLN A 11 -0.36 24.14 71.49
CA GLN A 11 0.22 24.30 70.16
C GLN A 11 0.50 22.96 69.48
N LEU A 12 0.98 21.97 70.22
CA LEU A 12 1.24 20.62 69.70
C LEU A 12 -0.06 19.95 69.25
N VAL A 13 -1.13 20.06 70.05
CA VAL A 13 -2.47 19.55 69.71
C VAL A 13 -3.00 20.21 68.44
N ASN A 14 -2.85 21.52 68.29
CA ASN A 14 -3.26 22.23 67.08
C ASN A 14 -2.49 21.74 65.84
N ARG A 15 -1.17 21.57 65.94
CA ARG A 15 -0.35 21.01 64.86
C ARG A 15 -0.75 19.58 64.50
N ILE A 16 -1.05 18.74 65.49
CA ILE A 16 -1.52 17.36 65.28
C ILE A 16 -2.87 17.37 64.54
N ASN A 17 -3.79 18.26 64.92
CA ASN A 17 -5.09 18.40 64.26
C ASN A 17 -4.95 18.87 62.81
N GLU A 18 -4.08 19.87 62.55
CA GLU A 18 -3.78 20.33 61.20
C GLU A 18 -3.14 19.24 60.34
N ASN A 19 -2.15 18.53 60.88
CA ASN A 19 -1.51 17.41 60.20
C ASN A 19 -2.52 16.29 59.90
N SER A 20 -3.43 16.00 60.83
CA SER A 20 -4.50 15.00 60.62
C SER A 20 -5.44 15.41 59.48
N ARG A 21 -5.78 16.71 59.38
CA ARG A 21 -6.57 17.23 58.25
C ARG A 21 -5.81 17.13 56.94
N ARG A 22 -4.51 17.47 56.95
CA ARG A 22 -3.64 17.37 55.77
C ARG A 22 -3.50 15.93 55.28
N ILE A 23 -3.33 14.97 56.20
CA ILE A 23 -3.25 13.54 55.88
C ILE A 23 -4.54 13.09 55.20
N LYS A 24 -5.72 13.40 55.75
CA LYS A 24 -7.02 13.07 55.12
C LYS A 24 -7.16 13.63 53.71
N LEU A 25 -6.69 14.86 53.48
CA LEU A 25 -6.72 15.46 52.14
C LEU A 25 -5.74 14.79 51.17
N ILE A 26 -4.61 14.30 51.67
CA ILE A 26 -3.64 13.55 50.86
C ILE A 26 -4.20 12.17 50.51
N GLU A 27 -4.80 11.46 51.46
CA GLU A 27 -5.48 10.17 51.23
C GLU A 27 -6.53 10.30 50.13
N GLN A 28 -7.43 11.29 50.23
CA GLN A 28 -8.43 11.55 49.19
C GLN A 28 -7.84 11.89 47.83
N LYS A 29 -6.66 12.51 47.79
CA LYS A 29 -5.96 12.79 46.52
C LYS A 29 -5.33 11.54 45.95
N ILE A 30 -4.77 10.67 46.80
CA ILE A 30 -4.21 9.38 46.40
C ILE A 30 -5.32 8.52 45.79
N ASP A 31 -6.48 8.40 46.44
CA ASP A 31 -7.61 7.62 45.92
C ASP A 31 -8.03 8.09 44.51
N LYS A 32 -8.10 9.41 44.31
CA LYS A 32 -8.41 9.98 42.98
C LYS A 32 -7.34 9.70 41.94
N ILE A 33 -6.07 9.71 42.34
CA ILE A 33 -4.95 9.40 41.44
C ILE A 33 -5.02 7.91 41.07
N GLU A 34 -5.26 7.02 42.03
CA GLU A 34 -5.40 5.58 41.77
C GLU A 34 -6.55 5.28 40.82
N GLU A 35 -7.72 5.91 41.01
CA GLU A 35 -8.83 5.81 40.07
C GLU A 35 -8.45 6.30 38.66
N SER A 36 -7.72 7.41 38.58
CA SER A 36 -7.29 7.99 37.30
C SER A 36 -6.30 7.08 36.58
N VAL A 37 -5.34 6.51 37.31
CA VAL A 37 -4.37 5.53 36.80
C VAL A 37 -5.10 4.29 36.31
N SER A 38 -6.05 3.75 37.10
CA SER A 38 -6.83 2.58 36.70
C SER A 38 -7.63 2.80 35.41
N ARG A 39 -8.18 4.00 35.21
CA ARG A 39 -8.87 4.37 33.96
C ARG A 39 -7.91 4.50 32.79
N LEU A 40 -6.74 5.10 33.00
CA LEU A 40 -5.70 5.20 31.98
C LEU A 40 -5.21 3.82 31.56
N ASP A 41 -4.94 2.92 32.51
CA ASP A 41 -4.50 1.55 32.23
C ASP A 41 -5.52 0.79 31.37
N LYS A 42 -6.82 0.89 31.70
CA LYS A 42 -7.89 0.31 30.88
C LYS A 42 -7.92 0.90 29.48
N SER A 43 -7.84 2.22 29.36
CA SER A 43 -7.86 2.89 28.06
C SER A 43 -6.65 2.50 27.20
N VAL A 44 -5.47 2.42 27.79
CA VAL A 44 -4.25 1.96 27.10
C VAL A 44 -4.39 0.51 26.66
N PHE A 45 -4.93 -0.36 27.51
CA PHE A 45 -5.16 -1.76 27.17
C PHE A 45 -6.13 -1.90 25.98
N ASP A 46 -7.23 -1.15 25.98
CA ASP A 46 -8.19 -1.15 24.89
C ASP A 46 -7.58 -0.61 23.59
N GLN A 47 -6.77 0.46 23.65
CA GLN A 47 -6.05 0.99 22.50
C GLN A 47 -5.06 -0.03 21.93
N ILE A 48 -4.29 -0.73 22.77
CA ILE A 48 -3.35 -1.77 22.34
C ILE A 48 -4.10 -2.91 21.61
N ASN A 49 -5.25 -3.35 22.15
CA ASN A 49 -6.05 -4.38 21.50
C ASN A 49 -6.59 -3.94 20.14
N ASN A 50 -7.08 -2.70 20.03
CA ASN A 50 -7.54 -2.15 18.76
C ASN A 50 -6.40 -2.05 17.73
N ILE A 51 -5.23 -1.57 18.14
CA ILE A 51 -4.03 -1.51 17.28
C ILE A 51 -3.65 -2.91 16.81
N LYS A 52 -3.70 -3.92 17.68
CA LYS A 52 -3.41 -5.31 17.30
C LYS A 52 -4.37 -5.82 16.22
N ILE A 53 -5.67 -5.60 16.39
CA ILE A 53 -6.70 -6.00 15.41
C ILE A 53 -6.47 -5.29 14.07
N ASP A 54 -6.15 -4.00 14.09
CA ASP A 54 -5.90 -3.24 12.87
C ASP A 54 -4.62 -3.68 12.17
N LEU A 55 -3.56 -4.04 12.91
CA LEU A 55 -2.34 -4.65 12.35
C LEU A 55 -2.63 -6.00 11.68
N GLU A 56 -3.44 -6.85 12.30
CA GLU A 56 -3.84 -8.15 11.70
C GLU A 56 -4.65 -7.95 10.41
N ARG A 57 -5.51 -6.93 10.37
CA ARG A 57 -6.26 -6.55 9.16
C ARG A 57 -5.34 -6.00 8.06
N ILE A 58 -4.39 -5.15 8.42
CA ILE A 58 -3.39 -4.62 7.47
C ILE A 58 -2.56 -5.78 6.90
N ASN A 59 -2.09 -6.70 7.74
CA ASN A 59 -1.32 -7.84 7.30
C ASN A 59 -2.10 -8.71 6.31
N SER A 60 -3.38 -8.99 6.60
CA SER A 60 -4.26 -9.72 5.67
C SER A 60 -4.40 -9.00 4.32
N LYS A 61 -4.56 -7.67 4.32
CA LYS A 61 -4.63 -6.87 3.08
C LYS A 61 -3.32 -6.92 2.29
N ILE A 62 -2.17 -6.89 2.96
CA ILE A 62 -0.85 -7.00 2.32
C ILE A 62 -0.70 -8.36 1.62
N VAL A 63 -1.10 -9.44 2.28
CA VAL A 63 -1.09 -10.78 1.67
C VAL A 63 -1.95 -10.82 0.41
N MET A 64 -3.18 -10.30 0.46
CA MET A 64 -4.06 -10.23 -0.71
C MET A 64 -3.48 -9.37 -1.84
N ILE A 65 -2.79 -8.27 -1.53
CA ILE A 65 -2.12 -7.44 -2.53
C ILE A 65 -0.98 -8.22 -3.19
N ASN A 66 -0.17 -8.94 -2.41
CA ASN A 66 0.92 -9.76 -2.94
C ASN A 66 0.42 -10.88 -3.86
N GLU A 67 -0.70 -11.52 -3.51
CA GLU A 67 -1.35 -12.52 -4.37
C GLU A 67 -1.79 -11.91 -5.70
N LYS A 68 -2.45 -10.74 -5.67
CA LYS A 68 -2.86 -10.03 -6.89
C LYS A 68 -1.68 -9.57 -7.75
N LEU A 69 -0.60 -9.10 -7.13
CA LEU A 69 0.62 -8.73 -7.85
C LEU A 69 1.24 -9.95 -8.54
N SER A 70 1.28 -11.10 -7.86
CA SER A 70 1.76 -12.35 -8.45
C SER A 70 0.90 -12.80 -9.64
N GLU A 71 -0.42 -12.62 -9.56
CA GLU A 71 -1.33 -12.89 -10.68
C GLU A 71 -1.07 -11.95 -11.86
N ILE A 72 -0.90 -10.65 -11.59
CA ILE A 72 -0.56 -9.65 -12.62
C ILE A 72 0.77 -9.99 -13.29
N ASP A 73 1.80 -10.37 -12.53
CA ASP A 73 3.10 -10.76 -13.07
C ASP A 73 2.98 -11.97 -14.01
N SER A 74 2.16 -12.96 -13.64
CA SER A 74 1.88 -14.11 -14.50
C SER A 74 1.18 -13.69 -15.79
N GLN A 75 0.17 -12.82 -15.71
CA GLN A 75 -0.54 -12.32 -16.88
C GLN A 75 0.38 -11.51 -17.82
N ILE A 76 1.28 -10.69 -17.26
CA ILE A 76 2.29 -9.95 -18.02
C ILE A 76 3.25 -10.91 -18.73
N ALA A 77 3.69 -11.97 -18.06
CA ALA A 77 4.54 -12.99 -18.67
C ALA A 77 3.85 -13.68 -19.86
N ASP A 78 2.57 -14.00 -19.73
CA ASP A 78 1.77 -14.58 -20.81
C ASP A 78 1.56 -13.61 -21.98
N ILE A 79 1.27 -12.33 -21.69
CA ILE A 79 1.18 -11.29 -22.71
C ILE A 79 2.49 -11.17 -23.49
N ASN A 80 3.63 -11.12 -22.79
CA ASN A 80 4.95 -11.05 -23.42
C ASN A 80 5.22 -12.25 -24.32
N LYS A 81 4.87 -13.46 -23.88
CA LYS A 81 5.00 -14.68 -24.70
C LYS A 81 4.13 -14.63 -25.95
N ASN A 82 2.91 -14.13 -25.83
CA ASN A 82 1.99 -13.99 -26.96
C ASN A 82 2.44 -12.91 -27.95
N LEU A 83 2.96 -11.79 -27.46
CA LEU A 83 3.56 -10.74 -28.29
C LEU A 83 4.77 -11.26 -29.08
N ALA A 84 5.66 -12.01 -28.43
CA ALA A 84 6.82 -12.62 -29.11
C ALA A 84 6.40 -13.57 -30.24
N LYS A 85 5.36 -14.39 -30.02
CA LYS A 85 4.78 -15.28 -31.05
C LYS A 85 4.12 -14.49 -32.19
N ALA A 86 3.43 -13.40 -31.87
CA ALA A 86 2.79 -12.56 -32.87
C ALA A 86 3.82 -11.86 -33.76
N ALA A 87 4.90 -11.33 -33.17
CA ALA A 87 6.01 -10.72 -33.89
C ALA A 87 6.65 -11.71 -34.88
N THR A 88 7.01 -12.91 -34.42
CA THR A 88 7.56 -13.98 -35.30
C THR A 88 6.58 -14.38 -36.41
N LYS A 89 5.28 -14.45 -36.12
CA LYS A 89 4.27 -14.74 -37.16
C LYS A 89 4.19 -13.66 -38.23
N ILE A 90 4.37 -12.39 -37.86
CA ILE A 90 4.40 -11.26 -38.81
C ILE A 90 5.66 -11.36 -39.69
N GLU A 91 6.81 -11.63 -39.09
CA GLU A 91 8.08 -11.81 -39.82
C GLU A 91 7.98 -12.95 -40.84
N VAL A 92 7.39 -14.10 -40.43
CA VAL A 92 7.17 -15.24 -41.33
C VAL A 92 6.24 -14.88 -42.50
N LYS A 93 5.16 -14.13 -42.25
CA LYS A 93 4.26 -13.66 -43.32
C LYS A 93 4.94 -12.72 -44.30
N GLN A 94 5.83 -11.85 -43.81
CA GLN A 94 6.60 -10.97 -44.68
C GLN A 94 7.55 -11.77 -45.57
N LEU A 95 8.25 -12.76 -45.01
CA LEU A 95 9.08 -13.69 -45.79
C LEU A 95 8.27 -14.45 -46.84
N GLU A 96 7.08 -14.93 -46.50
CA GLU A 96 6.16 -15.58 -47.43
C GLU A 96 5.79 -14.65 -48.59
N SER A 97 5.43 -13.40 -48.30
CA SER A 97 5.13 -12.39 -49.34
C SER A 97 6.35 -12.06 -50.23
N PHE A 98 7.55 -12.00 -49.65
CA PHE A 98 8.78 -11.81 -50.43
C PHE A 98 9.07 -13.01 -51.34
N ILE A 99 8.87 -14.23 -50.84
CA ILE A 99 9.01 -15.45 -51.63
C ILE A 99 8.01 -15.46 -52.78
N ASP A 100 6.74 -15.11 -52.53
CA ASP A 100 5.72 -15.05 -53.58
C ASP A 100 6.04 -14.03 -54.67
N LEU A 101 6.66 -12.89 -54.31
CA LEU A 101 7.07 -11.85 -55.26
C LEU A 101 8.22 -12.30 -56.17
N ILE A 102 9.15 -13.08 -55.62
CA ILE A 102 10.37 -13.52 -56.29
C ILE A 102 10.18 -14.87 -57.00
N ASN A 103 9.22 -15.68 -56.57
CA ASN A 103 8.99 -17.01 -57.11
C ASN A 103 8.58 -16.94 -58.60
N PRO A 104 9.42 -17.45 -59.54
CA PRO A 104 9.16 -17.37 -60.97
C PRO A 104 8.01 -18.26 -61.46
N ILE A 105 7.46 -19.11 -60.59
CA ILE A 105 6.31 -19.95 -60.89
C ILE A 105 4.99 -19.19 -60.64
N THR A 106 4.96 -18.26 -59.68
CA THR A 106 3.75 -17.51 -59.28
C THR A 106 3.80 -16.03 -59.69
N SER A 107 4.99 -15.45 -59.83
CA SER A 107 5.18 -14.05 -60.20
C SER A 107 5.13 -13.87 -61.72
N LYS A 108 4.12 -13.13 -62.19
CA LYS A 108 4.05 -12.67 -63.59
C LYS A 108 4.99 -11.48 -63.76
N PHE A 109 6.26 -11.76 -64.07
CA PHE A 109 7.19 -10.72 -64.43
C PHE A 109 6.81 -10.13 -65.79
N VAL A 110 6.64 -8.81 -65.83
CA VAL A 110 6.46 -8.05 -67.06
C VAL A 110 7.79 -7.41 -67.45
N THR A 111 8.05 -7.32 -68.74
CA THR A 111 9.23 -6.60 -69.24
C THR A 111 9.03 -5.09 -69.10
N LYS A 112 10.12 -4.34 -69.10
CA LYS A 112 10.09 -2.87 -68.96
C LYS A 112 9.20 -2.21 -70.03
N GLU A 113 9.27 -2.70 -71.26
CA GLU A 113 8.43 -2.23 -72.38
C GLU A 113 6.94 -2.53 -72.17
N GLU A 114 6.59 -3.70 -71.61
CA GLU A 114 5.19 -4.04 -71.32
C GLU A 114 4.61 -3.14 -70.23
N MET A 115 5.41 -2.77 -69.23
CA MET A 115 5.01 -1.88 -68.15
C MET A 115 4.79 -0.43 -68.63
N GLU A 116 5.72 0.09 -69.45
CA GLU A 116 5.60 1.43 -70.05
C GLU A 116 4.37 1.53 -70.96
N ASN A 117 4.13 0.52 -71.80
CA ASN A 117 2.93 0.44 -72.62
C ASN A 117 1.62 0.38 -71.80
N PHE A 118 1.63 -0.30 -70.65
CA PHE A 118 0.45 -0.39 -69.79
C PHE A 118 0.14 0.94 -69.09
N LEU A 119 1.18 1.65 -68.65
CA LEU A 119 1.08 2.99 -68.05
C LEU A 119 0.56 4.02 -69.06
N GLU A 120 1.09 4.02 -70.29
CA GLU A 120 0.58 4.90 -71.36
C GLU A 120 -0.89 4.65 -71.68
N ARG A 121 -1.32 3.37 -71.71
CA ARG A 121 -2.72 3.01 -71.94
C ARG A 121 -3.64 3.45 -70.80
N LYS A 122 -3.17 3.44 -69.55
CA LYS A 122 -3.95 3.94 -68.41
C LYS A 122 -4.03 5.47 -68.40
N LEU A 123 -2.94 6.17 -68.71
CA LEU A 123 -2.89 7.63 -68.80
C LEU A 123 -3.74 8.19 -69.94
N LYS A 124 -3.87 7.46 -71.06
CA LYS A 124 -4.78 7.83 -72.17
C LYS A 124 -6.27 7.52 -71.89
N LYS A 125 -6.57 6.79 -70.81
CA LYS A 125 -7.94 6.41 -70.41
C LYS A 125 -8.49 7.20 -69.21
N ALA A 126 -7.67 8.07 -68.61
CA ALA A 126 -8.09 9.06 -67.62
C ALA A 126 -8.31 10.41 -68.30
#